data_AF-A0A7V9PXY0-F1
#
_entry.id   AF-A0A7V9PXY0-F1
#
_cell.length_a   1.000
_cell.length_b   1.000
_cell.length_c   1.000
_cell.angle_alpha   90.00
_cell.angle_beta   90.00
_cell.angle_gamma   90.00
#
_symmetry.space_group_name_H-M   'P 1'
#
loop_
_entity.id
_entity.type
_entity.pdbx_description
1 polymer ?
#
loop_
_entity_poly.entity_id
_entity_poly.type
_entity_poly.pdbx_seq_one_letter_code
_entity_poly.pdbx_strand_id
1 'polypeptide(L)' 'MSEPAKIRNVAVVGHRGTGKTSLVEALLFQSGGINRLGTVEAGTTISDSD' A
#
# COMPACT_ATOMS: atom_id res chain seq x y z
N MET A 1 -4.23 -6.76 23.65
CA MET A 1 -2.80 -6.92 23.34
C MET A 1 -2.71 -7.81 22.11
N SER A 2 -2.03 -7.40 21.04
CA SER A 2 -1.93 -8.21 19.81
C SER A 2 -1.16 -9.49 20.10
N GLU A 3 -1.72 -10.66 19.77
CA GLU A 3 -0.98 -11.92 19.80
C GLU A 3 0.08 -11.91 18.68
N PRO A 4 1.37 -12.18 18.97
CA PRO A 4 2.41 -12.18 17.94
C PRO A 4 2.09 -13.07 16.73
N ALA A 5 1.41 -14.20 16.97
CA ALA A 5 0.98 -15.13 15.93
C ALA A 5 -0.03 -14.54 14.92
N LYS A 6 -0.62 -13.37 15.18
CA LYS A 6 -1.55 -12.67 14.27
C LYS A 6 -0.86 -11.62 13.40
N ILE A 7 0.40 -11.26 13.67
CA ILE A 7 1.17 -10.28 12.89
C ILE A 7 1.66 -10.94 11.58
N ARG A 8 1.61 -10.20 10.47
CA ARG A 8 2.11 -10.63 9.16
C ARG A 8 3.06 -9.57 8.61
N ASN A 9 4.30 -9.96 8.35
CA ASN A 9 5.25 -9.13 7.61
C ASN A 9 5.18 -9.53 6.14
N VAL A 10 4.89 -8.58 5.25
CA VAL A 10 4.67 -8.84 3.82
C VAL A 10 5.51 -7.86 3.00
N ALA A 11 6.17 -8.37 1.97
CA ALA A 11 6.85 -7.56 0.96
C ALA A 11 6.14 -7.71 -0.39
N VAL A 12 5.82 -6.58 -1.04
CA VAL A 12 5.19 -6.54 -2.36
C VAL A 12 6.27 -6.26 -3.40
N VAL A 13 6.60 -7.25 -4.23
CA VAL A 13 7.70 -7.19 -5.21
C VAL A 13 7.24 -7.58 -6.62
N GLY A 14 8.00 -7.18 -7.64
CA GLY A 14 7.60 -7.32 -9.05
C GLY A 14 8.24 -6.26 -9.94
N HIS A 15 8.23 -6.50 -11.26
CA HIS A 15 8.84 -5.60 -12.25
C HIS A 15 8.21 -4.19 -12.27
N ARG A 16 8.85 -3.22 -12.93
CA ARG A 16 8.26 -1.89 -13.14
C ARG A 16 6.91 -2.04 -13.85
N GLY A 17 5.91 -1.26 -13.42
CA GLY A 17 4.58 -1.25 -14.05
C GLY A 17 3.66 -2.40 -13.66
N THR A 18 4.07 -3.35 -12.81
CA THR A 18 3.19 -4.46 -12.37
C THR A 18 2.17 -4.07 -11.28
N GLY A 19 1.97 -2.78 -11.02
CA GLY A 19 0.93 -2.29 -10.10
C GLY A 19 1.23 -2.40 -8.59
N LYS A 20 2.49 -2.60 -8.18
CA LYS A 20 2.86 -2.74 -6.75
C LYS A 20 2.38 -1.57 -5.89
N THR A 21 2.69 -0.34 -6.32
CA THR A 21 2.34 0.92 -5.64
C THR A 21 0.82 1.04 -5.53
N SER A 22 0.09 0.84 -6.62
CA SER A 22 -1.38 0.87 -6.65
C SER A 22 -2.02 -0.17 -5.73
N LEU A 23 -1.45 -1.38 -5.64
CA LEU A 23 -1.94 -2.42 -4.74
C LEU A 23 -1.78 -2.03 -3.28
N VAL A 24 -0.61 -1.51 -2.89
CA VAL A 24 -0.35 -1.05 -1.51
C VAL A 24 -1.26 0.12 -1.15
N GLU A 25 -1.45 1.07 -2.05
CA GLU A 25 -2.35 2.20 -1.87
C GLU A 25 -3.81 1.75 -1.63
N ALA A 26 -4.29 0.79 -2.43
CA ALA A 26 -5.62 0.23 -2.26
C ALA A 26 -5.78 -0.52 -0.93
N LEU A 27 -4.78 -1.28 -0.49
CA LEU A 27 -4.78 -1.92 0.83
C LEU A 27 -4.85 -0.88 1.95
N LEU A 28 -4.10 0.21 1.84
CA LEU A 28 -4.08 1.28 2.82
C LEU A 28 -5.44 2.00 2.90
N PHE A 29 -6.07 2.27 1.75
CA PHE A 29 -7.42 2.82 1.71
C PHE A 29 -8.47 1.85 2.28
N GLN A 30 -8.46 0.58 1.86
CA GLN A 30 -9.44 -0.42 2.30
C GLN A 30 -9.33 -0.75 3.80
N SER A 31 -8.14 -0.66 4.38
CA SER A 31 -7.93 -0.80 5.82
C SER A 31 -8.35 0.43 6.63
N GLY A 32 -8.71 1.53 5.97
CA GLY A 32 -9.01 2.82 6.61
C GLY A 32 -7.78 3.60 7.07
N GLY A 33 -6.56 3.19 6.68
CA GLY A 33 -5.32 3.90 7.00
C GLY A 33 -5.20 5.25 6.27
N ILE A 34 -5.90 5.41 5.14
CA ILE A 34 -6.10 6.68 4.44
C ILE A 34 -7.57 6.82 4.04
N ASN A 35 -8.03 8.07 3.87
CA ASN A 35 -9.41 8.41 3.54
C ASN A 35 -9.65 8.73 2.06
N ARG A 36 -8.59 8.74 1.24
CA ARG A 36 -8.64 8.97 -0.20
C ARG A 36 -7.71 7.99 -0.89
N LEU A 37 -8.18 7.37 -1.97
CA LEU A 37 -7.35 6.54 -2.83
C LEU A 37 -6.50 7.42 -3.76
N GLY A 38 -5.17 7.42 -3.57
CA GLY A 38 -4.22 8.08 -4.46
C GLY A 38 -3.96 7.33 -5.77
N THR A 39 -3.29 7.98 -6.71
CA THR A 39 -2.89 7.39 -8.00
C THR A 39 -1.43 7.70 -8.31
N VAL A 40 -0.74 6.77 -8.97
CA VAL A 40 0.67 6.91 -9.35
C VAL A 40 0.84 8.07 -10.34
N GLU A 41 -0.06 8.18 -11.31
CA GLU A 41 -0.02 9.20 -12.37
C GLU A 41 -0.10 10.62 -11.81
N ALA A 42 -0.82 10.80 -10.70
CA ALA A 42 -0.95 12.09 -10.03
C ALA A 42 0.13 12.32 -8.94
N GLY A 43 1.02 11.36 -8.69
CA GLY A 43 2.03 11.46 -7.63
C GLY A 43 1.41 11.63 -6.24
N THR A 44 0.26 10.99 -5.98
CA THR A 44 -0.51 11.16 -4.74
C THR A 44 -0.59 9.89 -3.89
N THR A 45 0.10 8.82 -4.28
CA THR A 45 0.16 7.60 -3.47
C THR A 45 1.09 7.77 -2.28
N ILE A 46 0.77 7.15 -1.15
CA ILE A 46 1.59 7.22 0.07
C ILE A 46 2.93 6.52 -0.10
N SER A 47 2.97 5.39 -0.83
CA SER A 47 4.20 4.61 -1.01
C SER A 47 5.18 5.22 -2.02
N ASP A 48 4.74 6.21 -2.79
CA ASP A 48 5.57 6.94 -3.77
C ASP A 48 5.84 8.33 -3.19
N SER A 49 6.85 8.39 -2.34
CA SER A 49 7.36 9.62 -1.74
C SER A 49 8.78 9.81 -2.25
N ASP A 50 9.05 10.94 -2.90
CA ASP A 50 10.43 11.43 -3.10
C ASP A 50 11.14 11.65 -1.74
#